data_AF-A0A3N9V0Y2-F1
#
_entry.id   AF-A0A3N9V0Y2-F1
#
_cell.length_a   1.000
_cell.length_b   1.000
_cell.length_c   1.000
_cell.angle_alpha   90.00
_cell.angle_beta   90.00
_cell.angle_gamma   90.00
#
_symmetry.space_group_name_H-M   'P 1'
#
loop_
_entity.id
_entity.type
_entity.pdbx_description
1 polymer ?
#
loop_
_entity_poly.entity_id
_entity_poly.type
_entity_poly.pdbx_seq_one_letter_code
_entity_poly.pdbx_strand_id
1 'polypeptide(L)' 'MNTEQRLKIIEEKLKDLDMTINLWAKNNELDHRIVEDLIQGNLRGTHGTALNTRKKMEAFFGQIFSP' A
#
# COMPACT_ATOMS: atom_id res chain seq x y z
N MET A 1 -10.50 -2.24 7.81
CA MET A 1 -9.52 -3.36 7.97
C MET A 1 -8.35 -2.96 8.88
N ASN A 2 -7.80 -3.88 9.71
CA ASN A 2 -6.66 -3.60 10.60
C ASN A 2 -5.29 -3.73 9.90
N THR A 3 -4.21 -3.26 10.54
CA THR A 3 -2.85 -3.26 9.97
C THR A 3 -2.30 -4.66 9.70
N GLU A 4 -2.54 -5.62 10.60
CA GLU A 4 -2.06 -7.01 10.43
C GLU A 4 -2.70 -7.69 9.22
N GLN A 5 -4.03 -7.55 9.05
CA GLN A 5 -4.75 -8.07 7.90
C GLN A 5 -4.27 -7.41 6.60
N ARG A 6 -4.01 -6.11 6.64
CA ARG A 6 -3.46 -5.37 5.50
C ARG A 6 -2.09 -5.91 5.08
N LEU A 7 -1.19 -6.07 6.04
CA LEU A 7 0.16 -6.59 5.81
C LEU A 7 0.10 -7.99 5.20
N LYS A 8 -0.75 -8.87 5.75
CA LYS A 8 -0.93 -10.22 5.23
C LYS A 8 -1.34 -10.24 3.76
N ILE A 9 -2.32 -9.44 3.36
CA ILE A 9 -2.77 -9.34 1.96
C ILE A 9 -1.65 -8.83 1.05
N ILE A 10 -0.91 -7.80 1.50
CA ILE A 10 0.21 -7.23 0.75
C ILE A 10 1.31 -8.28 0.56
N GLU A 11 1.71 -8.95 1.64
CA GLU A 11 2.76 -9.97 1.63
C GLU A 11 2.40 -11.17 0.75
N GLU A 12 1.18 -11.71 0.88
CA GLU A 12 0.71 -12.82 0.06
C GLU A 12 0.77 -12.48 -1.44
N LYS A 13 0.23 -11.31 -1.82
CA LYS A 13 0.19 -10.90 -3.23
C LYS A 13 1.58 -10.62 -3.81
N LEU A 14 2.48 -10.06 -3.02
CA LEU A 14 3.84 -9.77 -3.46
C LEU A 14 4.71 -11.04 -3.50
N LYS A 15 4.46 -12.01 -2.62
CA LYS A 15 5.12 -13.31 -2.62
C LYS A 15 4.83 -14.09 -3.90
N ASP A 16 3.60 -14.06 -4.40
CA ASP A 16 3.24 -14.69 -5.68
C ASP A 16 3.98 -14.09 -6.88
N LEU A 17 4.53 -12.87 -6.73
CA LEU A 17 5.24 -12.13 -7.76
C LEU A 17 6.76 -12.07 -7.53
N ASP A 18 7.27 -12.76 -6.51
CA ASP A 18 8.67 -12.69 -6.06
C ASP A 18 9.17 -11.24 -5.90
N MET A 19 8.32 -10.39 -5.31
CA MET A 19 8.54 -8.95 -5.19
C MET A 19 8.47 -8.50 -3.73
N THR A 20 9.14 -7.40 -3.39
CA THR A 20 8.99 -6.72 -2.09
C THR A 20 8.14 -5.46 -2.25
N ILE A 21 7.56 -4.96 -1.14
CA ILE A 21 6.76 -3.73 -1.19
C ILE A 21 7.57 -2.53 -1.68
N ASN A 22 8.86 -2.49 -1.33
CA ASN A 22 9.79 -1.44 -1.78
C ASN A 22 10.05 -1.52 -3.29
N LEU A 23 10.23 -2.73 -3.82
CA LEU A 23 10.40 -2.93 -5.26
C LEU A 23 9.12 -2.60 -6.02
N TRP A 24 7.95 -3.01 -5.50
CA TRP A 24 6.65 -2.64 -6.05
C TRP A 24 6.43 -1.13 -6.06
N ALA A 25 6.71 -0.45 -4.94
CA ALA A 25 6.57 0.99 -4.82
C ALA A 25 7.47 1.73 -5.83
N LYS A 26 8.73 1.30 -5.94
CA LYS A 26 9.68 1.82 -6.94
C LYS A 26 9.17 1.65 -8.37
N ASN A 27 8.68 0.46 -8.72
CA ASN A 27 8.16 0.18 -10.07
C ASN A 27 6.91 1.00 -10.41
N ASN A 28 6.18 1.48 -9.40
CA ASN A 28 4.98 2.30 -9.55
C ASN A 28 5.24 3.80 -9.34
N GLU A 29 6.50 4.20 -9.22
CA GLU A 29 6.94 5.59 -8.96
C GLU A 29 6.30 6.18 -7.70
N LEU A 30 6.23 5.36 -6.64
CA LEU A 30 5.67 5.73 -5.35
C LEU A 30 6.76 5.98 -4.32
N ASP A 31 6.53 6.97 -3.47
CA ASP A 31 7.39 7.22 -2.30
C ASP A 31 7.18 6.11 -1.26
N HIS A 32 8.28 5.42 -0.90
CA HIS A 32 8.26 4.30 0.04
C HIS A 32 7.76 4.70 1.43
N ARG A 33 8.04 5.94 1.88
CA ARG A 33 7.59 6.44 3.19
C ARG A 33 6.07 6.61 3.20
N ILE A 34 5.51 7.14 2.12
CA ILE A 34 4.06 7.29 1.99
C ILE A 34 3.39 5.91 1.96
N VAL A 35 3.98 4.94 1.25
CA VAL A 35 3.47 3.56 1.23
C VAL A 35 3.49 2.95 2.63
N GLU A 36 4.61 3.04 3.33
CA GLU A 36 4.76 2.53 4.70
C GLU A 36 3.78 3.18 5.67
N ASP A 37 3.66 4.50 5.65
CA ASP A 37 2.74 5.25 6.49
C ASP A 37 1.27 4.92 6.21
N LEU A 38 0.92 4.66 4.95
CA LEU A 38 -0.42 4.17 4.60
C LEU A 38 -0.65 2.78 5.18
N ILE A 39 0.31 1.86 5.03
CA ILE A 39 0.23 0.49 5.57
C ILE A 39 0.02 0.51 7.08
N GLN A 40 0.83 1.30 7.80
CA GLN A 40 0.75 1.44 9.25
C GLN A 40 -0.50 2.21 9.72
N GLY A 41 -1.19 2.92 8.82
CA GLY A 41 -2.35 3.76 9.15
C GLY A 41 -1.98 5.11 9.76
N ASN A 42 -0.72 5.53 9.62
CA ASN A 42 -0.19 6.81 10.07
C ASN A 42 -0.70 7.97 9.19
N LEU A 43 -0.96 7.70 7.90
CA LEU A 43 -1.52 8.67 6.98
C LEU A 43 -3.05 8.63 6.98
N ARG A 44 -3.68 9.69 7.49
CA ARG A 44 -5.14 9.90 7.44
C ARG A 44 -5.59 10.85 6.31
N GLY A 45 -4.65 11.41 5.56
CA GLY A 45 -4.92 12.47 4.58
C GLY A 45 -5.42 11.96 3.22
N THR A 46 -6.60 12.43 2.81
CA THR A 46 -7.27 12.10 1.53
C THR A 46 -6.90 13.03 0.38
N HIS A 47 -5.74 13.70 0.42
CA HIS A 47 -5.39 14.71 -0.59
C HIS A 47 -3.95 14.57 -1.09
N GLY A 48 -3.73 14.98 -2.34
CA GLY A 48 -2.41 15.02 -2.98
C GLY A 48 -1.79 13.65 -3.21
N THR A 49 -0.47 13.57 -3.03
CA THR A 49 0.34 12.36 -3.30
C THR A 49 -0.13 11.16 -2.48
N ALA A 50 -0.50 11.34 -1.21
CA ALA A 50 -0.99 10.25 -0.35
C ALA A 50 -2.28 9.61 -0.88
N LEU A 51 -3.23 10.41 -1.40
CA LEU A 51 -4.43 9.87 -2.04
C LEU A 51 -4.10 9.08 -3.31
N ASN A 52 -3.19 9.58 -4.13
CA ASN A 52 -2.77 8.90 -5.35
C ASN A 52 -2.07 7.58 -5.04
N THR A 53 -1.17 7.56 -4.05
CA THR A 53 -0.52 6.33 -3.56
C THR A 53 -1.57 5.34 -3.05
N ARG A 54 -2.52 5.80 -2.21
CA ARG A 54 -3.61 4.97 -1.70
C ARG A 54 -4.43 4.34 -2.83
N LYS A 55 -4.84 5.11 -3.84
CA LYS A 55 -5.61 4.60 -4.99
C LYS A 55 -4.81 3.56 -5.79
N LYS A 56 -3.53 3.79 -6.04
CA LYS A 56 -2.65 2.82 -6.72
C LYS A 56 -2.51 1.53 -5.90
N MET A 57 -2.37 1.65 -4.59
CA MET A 57 -2.35 0.51 -3.68
C MET A 57 -3.69 -0.24 -3.69
N GLU A 58 -4.83 0.45 -3.65
CA GLU A 58 -6.14 -0.21 -3.69
C GLU A 58 -6.44 -0.87 -5.04
N ALA A 59 -5.96 -0.28 -6.13
CA ALA A 59 -6.07 -0.88 -7.47
C ALA A 59 -5.27 -2.18 -7.59
N PHE A 60 -4.10 -2.24 -6.94
CA PHE A 60 -3.24 -3.42 -7.01
C PHE A 60 -3.57 -4.46 -5.94
N PHE A 61 -3.70 -4.08 -4.67
CA PHE A 61 -3.91 -4.98 -3.53
C PHE A 61 -5.39 -5.25 -3.22
N GLY A 62 -6.33 -4.56 -3.87
CA GLY A 62 -7.74 -4.58 -3.51
C GLY A 62 -8.08 -3.53 -2.45
N GLN A 63 -9.33 -3.50 -1.98
CA GLN A 63 -9.82 -2.50 -1.02
C GLN A 63 -9.24 -2.68 0.39
N ILE A 64 -7.96 -2.37 0.57
CA ILE A 64 -7.20 -2.61 1.80
C ILE A 64 -7.23 -1.44 2.82
N PHE A 65 -7.78 -0.29 2.43
CA PHE A 65 -7.96 0.86 3.32
C PHE A 65 -9.44 1.24 3.52
N SER A 66 -10.37 0.44 3.00
CA SER A 66 -11.80 0.61 3.30
C SER A 66 -12.05 0.46 4.82
N PRO A 67 -13.00 1.23 5.39
CA PRO A 67 -13.41 1.12 6.79
C PRO A 67 -13.63 -0.34 7.21
#